data_AF-A0A3A0G8D3-F1
#
_entry.id   AF-A0A3A0G8D3-F1
#
_cell.length_a   1.000
_cell.length_b   1.000
_cell.length_c   1.000
_cell.angle_alpha   90.00
_cell.angle_beta   90.00
_cell.angle_gamma   90.00
#
_symmetry.space_group_name_H-M   'P 1'
#
loop_
_entity.id
_entity.type
_entity.pdbx_description
1 polymer ?
#
loop_
_entity_poly.entity_id
_entity_poly.type
_entity_poly.pdbx_seq_one_letter_code
_entity_poly.pdbx_strand_id
1 'polypeptide(L)'
;MILVWVMLDSGVSASLDILSTWFWVTGISAAVGSIVCLAHPFSILAAFLSAPLTTLHPLLASGWFAGLVEAMIRRPRVSDLESITDDISKFSGLWRNRLARILLIMAATNLTGTIGALWGIKVIAAMIN
;
A
#
# COMPACT_ATOMS: atom_id res chain seq x y z
N MET A 1 -12.10 13.44 -1.27
CA MET A 1 -13.15 14.18 -0.53
C MET A 1 -12.61 14.97 0.66
N ILE A 2 -11.63 14.46 1.42
CA ILE A 2 -10.99 15.18 2.55
C ILE A 2 -10.19 16.42 2.13
N LEU A 3 -9.41 16.35 1.04
CA LEU A 3 -8.60 17.49 0.56
C LEU A 3 -9.42 18.70 0.11
N VAL A 4 -10.60 18.46 -0.48
CA VAL A 4 -11.49 19.53 -0.96
C VAL A 4 -12.12 20.27 0.22
N TRP A 5 -12.40 19.57 1.31
CA TRP A 5 -12.97 20.17 2.53
C TRP A 5 -11.93 21.01 3.28
N VAL A 6 -10.69 20.53 3.38
CA VAL A 6 -9.56 21.26 4.00
C VAL A 6 -9.16 22.52 3.22
N MET A 7 -9.21 22.49 1.88
CA MET A 7 -8.96 23.70 1.06
C MET A 7 -9.98 24.81 1.28
N LEU A 8 -11.21 24.47 1.68
CA LEU A 8 -12.30 25.44 1.85
C LEU A 8 -12.29 26.10 3.25
N ASP A 9 -11.72 25.45 4.27
CA ASP A 9 -11.87 25.87 5.66
C ASP A 9 -10.61 26.54 6.27
N SER A 10 -9.38 26.16 5.88
CA SER A 10 -8.17 26.50 6.68
C SER A 10 -7.04 27.25 5.94
N GLY A 11 -7.25 27.64 4.68
CA GLY A 11 -6.25 28.38 3.89
C GLY A 11 -5.11 27.51 3.32
N VAL A 12 -4.43 28.05 2.29
CA VAL A 12 -3.46 27.33 1.44
C VAL A 12 -2.28 26.73 2.25
N SER A 13 -1.83 27.39 3.31
CA SER A 13 -0.73 26.91 4.16
C SER A 13 -1.08 25.65 4.95
N ALA A 14 -2.23 25.62 5.64
CA ALA A 14 -2.65 24.46 6.42
C ALA A 14 -2.90 23.23 5.53
N SER A 15 -3.39 23.44 4.31
CA SER A 15 -3.60 22.37 3.34
C SER A 15 -2.30 21.69 2.88
N LEU A 16 -1.18 22.43 2.82
CA LEU A 16 0.13 21.88 2.46
C LEU A 16 0.73 21.04 3.59
N ASP A 17 0.57 21.48 4.84
CA ASP A 17 1.05 20.74 6.02
C ASP A 17 0.28 19.42 6.21
N ILE A 18 -1.03 19.44 6.00
CA ILE A 18 -1.88 18.24 6.04
C ILE A 18 -1.52 17.28 4.90
N LEU A 19 -1.33 17.79 3.67
CA LEU A 19 -0.98 16.96 2.53
C LEU A 19 0.40 16.30 2.70
N SER A 20 1.39 17.05 3.20
CA SER A 20 2.74 16.51 3.45
C SER A 20 2.72 15.47 4.57
N THR A 21 2.05 15.75 5.69
CA THR A 21 1.90 14.80 6.81
C THR A 21 1.18 13.52 6.36
N TRP A 22 0.12 13.66 5.55
CA TRP A 22 -0.62 12.53 5.00
C TRP A 22 0.23 11.70 4.04
N PHE A 23 0.98 12.34 3.15
CA PHE A 23 1.92 11.67 2.24
C PHE A 23 2.92 10.83 3.02
N TRP A 24 3.53 11.39 4.06
CA TRP A 24 4.50 10.68 4.90
C TRP A 24 3.87 9.50 5.65
N VAL A 25 2.74 9.70 6.33
CA VAL A 25 2.10 8.64 7.12
C VAL A 25 1.62 7.49 6.24
N THR A 26 0.93 7.79 5.13
CA THR A 26 0.40 6.76 4.24
C THR A 26 1.49 6.06 3.43
N GLY A 27 2.49 6.82 2.95
CA GLY A 27 3.64 6.29 2.24
C GLY A 27 4.50 5.36 3.10
N ILE A 28 4.85 5.78 4.32
CA ILE A 28 5.64 4.96 5.25
C ILE A 28 4.86 3.71 5.64
N SER A 29 3.57 3.81 5.95
CA SER A 29 2.75 2.64 6.30
C SER A 29 2.68 1.61 5.16
N ALA A 30 2.49 2.06 3.92
CA ALA A 30 2.51 1.17 2.75
C ALA A 30 3.89 0.53 2.52
N ALA A 31 4.96 1.31 2.67
CA ALA A 31 6.33 0.80 2.58
C ALA A 31 6.65 -0.25 3.65
N VAL A 32 6.21 -0.03 4.90
CA VAL A 32 6.35 -1.01 5.99
C VAL A 32 5.64 -2.32 5.66
N GLY A 33 4.40 -2.27 5.13
CA GLY A 33 3.67 -3.47 4.71
C GLY A 33 4.38 -4.27 3.62
N SER A 34 5.01 -3.59 2.67
CA SER A 34 5.83 -4.23 1.62
C SER A 34 7.14 -4.80 2.16
N ILE A 35 7.80 -4.10 3.10
CA ILE A 35 9.05 -4.56 3.75
C ILE A 35 8.82 -5.84 4.56
N VAL A 36 7.70 -5.90 5.31
CA VAL A 36 7.33 -7.08 6.11
C VAL A 36 7.21 -8.34 5.25
N CYS A 37 6.83 -8.19 3.98
CA CYS A 37 6.71 -9.30 3.04
C CYS A 37 7.99 -9.63 2.28
N LEU A 38 9.12 -8.96 2.60
CA LEU A 38 10.39 -9.04 1.84
C LEU A 38 10.18 -8.77 0.34
N ALA A 39 9.32 -7.81 0.00
CA ALA A 39 9.12 -7.38 -1.37
C ALA A 39 10.40 -6.76 -1.95
N HIS A 40 10.56 -6.82 -3.28
CA HIS A 40 11.72 -6.24 -3.94
C HIS A 40 11.79 -4.71 -3.70
N PRO A 41 12.98 -4.09 -3.62
CA PRO A 41 13.12 -2.63 -3.42
C PRO A 41 12.29 -1.77 -4.38
N PHE A 42 12.13 -2.22 -5.62
CA PHE A 42 11.28 -1.56 -6.63
C PHE A 42 9.79 -1.63 -6.29
N SER A 43 9.32 -2.73 -5.71
CA SER A 43 7.93 -2.90 -5.27
C SER A 43 7.63 -2.02 -4.07
N ILE A 44 8.60 -1.82 -3.16
CA ILE A 44 8.50 -0.89 -2.03
C ILE A 44 8.38 0.56 -2.53
N LEU A 45 9.19 0.95 -3.52
CA LEU A 45 9.09 2.27 -4.14
C LEU A 45 7.73 2.46 -4.83
N ALA A 46 7.24 1.43 -5.53
CA ALA A 46 5.92 1.48 -6.16
C ALA A 46 4.78 1.62 -5.13
N ALA A 47 4.86 0.92 -4.00
CA ALA A 47 3.91 1.06 -2.89
C ALA A 47 3.95 2.47 -2.29
N PHE A 48 5.15 3.03 -2.09
CA PHE A 48 5.35 4.36 -1.53
C PHE A 48 4.82 5.47 -2.45
N LEU A 49 5.15 5.42 -3.75
CA LEU A 49 4.66 6.39 -4.73
C LEU A 49 3.15 6.26 -5.00
N SER A 50 2.60 5.05 -4.94
CA SER A 50 1.17 4.84 -5.17
C SER A 50 0.29 5.18 -3.98
N ALA A 51 0.79 5.14 -2.73
CA ALA A 51 0.03 5.50 -1.52
C ALA A 51 -0.70 6.87 -1.60
N PRO A 52 -0.06 7.99 -1.99
CA PRO A 52 -0.76 9.26 -2.16
C PRO A 52 -1.76 9.23 -3.32
N LEU A 53 -1.45 8.54 -4.43
CA LEU A 53 -2.35 8.33 -5.56
C LEU A 53 -3.59 7.50 -5.18
N THR A 54 -3.45 6.59 -4.21
CA THR A 54 -4.54 5.74 -3.70
C THR A 54 -5.66 6.59 -3.06
N THR A 55 -5.32 7.79 -2.56
CA THR A 55 -6.29 8.70 -1.94
C THR A 55 -7.29 9.27 -2.96
N LEU A 56 -6.95 9.28 -4.26
CA LEU A 56 -7.87 9.65 -5.34
C LEU A 56 -8.89 8.54 -5.64
N HIS A 57 -8.55 7.28 -5.40
CA HIS A 57 -9.43 6.15 -5.72
C HIS A 57 -9.20 4.96 -4.77
N PRO A 58 -10.10 4.71 -3.81
CA PRO A 58 -9.98 3.62 -2.85
C PRO A 58 -9.83 2.22 -3.48
N LEU A 59 -10.30 2.02 -4.73
CA LEU A 59 -10.12 0.74 -5.44
C LEU A 59 -8.71 0.57 -6.03
N LEU A 60 -7.94 1.66 -6.21
CA LEU A 60 -6.54 1.62 -6.64
C LEU A 60 -5.64 1.43 -5.42
N ALA A 61 -5.83 0.32 -4.70
CA ALA A 61 -5.06 0.02 -3.50
C ALA A 61 -3.55 0.00 -3.83
N SER A 62 -2.69 0.59 -2.98
CA SER A 62 -1.24 0.62 -3.19
C SER A 62 -0.62 -0.79 -3.32
N GLY A 63 -1.30 -1.80 -2.76
CA GLY A 63 -0.97 -3.21 -2.95
C GLY A 63 -1.01 -3.64 -4.42
N TRP A 64 -1.91 -3.12 -5.26
CA TRP A 64 -1.95 -3.46 -6.68
C TRP A 64 -0.70 -3.02 -7.42
N PHE A 65 -0.19 -1.82 -7.14
CA PHE A 65 1.05 -1.32 -7.73
C PHE A 65 2.27 -2.12 -7.25
N ALA A 66 2.34 -2.40 -5.95
CA ALA A 66 3.40 -3.24 -5.39
C ALA A 66 3.40 -4.65 -5.99
N GLY A 67 2.22 -5.26 -6.12
CA GLY A 67 2.03 -6.59 -6.68
C GLY A 67 2.32 -6.66 -8.18
N LEU A 68 1.93 -5.64 -8.95
CA LEU A 68 2.23 -5.56 -10.39
C LEU A 68 3.73 -5.42 -10.63
N VAL A 69 4.41 -4.54 -9.89
CA VAL A 69 5.87 -4.37 -10.02
C VAL A 69 6.61 -5.64 -9.60
N GLU A 70 6.18 -6.30 -8.51
CA GLU A 70 6.73 -7.59 -8.12
C GLU A 70 6.47 -8.66 -9.19
N ALA A 71 5.29 -8.69 -9.81
CA ALA A 71 4.97 -9.62 -10.91
C ALA A 71 5.80 -9.34 -12.17
N MET A 72 6.13 -8.09 -12.46
CA MET A 72 7.00 -7.74 -13.59
C MET A 72 8.43 -8.21 -13.36
N ILE A 73 8.94 -8.10 -12.13
CA ILE A 73 10.30 -8.51 -11.75
C ILE A 73 10.38 -10.03 -11.61
N ARG A 74 9.50 -10.61 -10.78
CA ARG A 74 9.36 -12.06 -10.58
C ARG A 74 8.24 -12.59 -11.45
N ARG A 75 8.44 -12.57 -12.77
CA ARG A 75 7.46 -13.08 -13.75
C ARG A 75 6.93 -14.46 -13.30
N PRO A 76 5.63 -14.56 -12.95
CA PRO A 76 5.02 -15.82 -12.55
C PRO A 76 4.95 -16.74 -13.77
N ARG A 77 5.26 -18.02 -13.59
CA ARG A 77 5.12 -19.02 -14.65
C ARG A 77 3.73 -19.62 -14.62
N VAL A 78 3.29 -20.20 -15.74
CA VAL A 78 2.00 -20.89 -15.81
C VAL A 78 1.91 -22.05 -14.79
N SER A 79 3.04 -22.72 -14.52
CA SER A 79 3.16 -23.73 -13.47
C SER A 79 2.84 -23.21 -12.06
N ASP A 80 3.12 -21.92 -11.80
CA ASP A 80 2.88 -21.29 -10.49
C ASP A 80 1.37 -21.02 -10.26
N LEU A 81 0.59 -20.88 -11.34
CA LEU A 81 -0.87 -20.74 -11.29
C LEU A 81 -1.54 -22.08 -10.96
N GLU A 82 -1.00 -23.17 -11.49
CA GLU A 82 -1.56 -24.51 -11.32
C GLU A 82 -1.31 -25.03 -9.89
N SER A 83 -0.14 -24.75 -9.31
CA SER A 83 0.18 -25.14 -7.93
C SER A 83 -0.38 -24.19 -6.86
N ILE A 84 -1.02 -23.08 -7.24
CA ILE A 84 -1.43 -22.02 -6.30
C ILE A 84 -2.44 -22.52 -5.26
N THR A 85 -3.36 -23.41 -5.66
CA THR A 85 -4.43 -23.93 -4.81
C THR A 85 -3.86 -24.78 -3.67
N ASP A 86 -2.83 -25.57 -3.97
CA ASP A 86 -2.12 -26.40 -3.01
C ASP A 86 -1.11 -25.61 -2.16
N ASP A 87 -0.53 -24.54 -2.73
CA ASP A 87 0.46 -23.72 -2.04
C ASP A 87 -0.16 -22.67 -1.09
N ILE A 88 -1.37 -22.17 -1.38
CA ILE A 88 -2.08 -21.20 -0.51
C ILE A 88 -2.47 -21.80 0.84
N SER A 89 -2.72 -23.11 0.90
CA SER A 89 -3.10 -23.80 2.13
C SER A 89 -1.92 -24.05 3.08
N LYS A 90 -0.68 -23.77 2.65
CA LYS A 90 0.53 -23.89 3.47
C LYS A 90 1.19 -22.52 3.64
N PHE A 91 1.39 -22.10 4.88
CA PHE A 91 2.13 -20.86 5.20
C PHE A 91 3.52 -20.81 4.52
N SER A 92 4.22 -21.94 4.39
CA SER A 92 5.49 -21.99 3.65
C SER A 92 5.32 -21.92 2.12
N GLY A 93 4.18 -22.38 1.59
CA GLY A 93 3.83 -22.34 0.16
C GLY A 93 3.61 -20.92 -0.34
N LEU A 94 3.03 -20.06 0.51
CA LEU A 94 2.86 -18.62 0.24
C LEU A 94 4.17 -17.90 -0.05
N TRP A 95 5.28 -18.26 0.61
CA TRP A 95 6.59 -17.68 0.28
C TRP A 95 7.29 -18.42 -0.85
N ARG A 96 7.06 -19.71 -1.05
CA ARG A 96 7.79 -20.52 -2.05
C ARG A 96 7.28 -20.28 -3.47
N ASN A 97 5.98 -20.09 -3.65
CA ASN A 97 5.36 -19.82 -4.94
C ASN A 97 5.40 -18.30 -5.24
N ARG A 98 5.87 -17.94 -6.44
CA ARG A 98 6.02 -16.54 -6.87
C ARG A 98 4.68 -15.80 -6.87
N LEU A 99 3.62 -16.47 -7.33
CA LEU A 99 2.29 -15.89 -7.43
C LEU A 99 1.65 -15.71 -6.05
N ALA A 100 1.74 -16.73 -5.20
CA ALA A 100 1.23 -16.65 -3.83
C ALA A 100 1.97 -15.54 -3.04
N ARG A 101 3.27 -15.36 -3.28
CA ARG A 101 4.05 -14.27 -2.68
C ARG A 101 3.57 -12.90 -3.13
N ILE A 102 3.27 -12.72 -4.42
CA ILE A 102 2.72 -11.46 -4.95
C ILE A 102 1.37 -11.14 -4.27
N LEU A 103 0.47 -12.13 -4.17
CA LEU A 103 -0.82 -11.95 -3.49
C LEU A 103 -0.65 -11.63 -2.00
N LEU A 104 0.31 -12.26 -1.33
CA LEU A 104 0.64 -11.97 0.06
C LEU A 104 1.15 -10.52 0.23
N ILE A 105 2.03 -10.05 -0.65
CA ILE A 105 2.51 -8.65 -0.66
C ILE A 105 1.34 -7.68 -0.87
N MET A 106 0.43 -7.98 -1.80
CA MET A 106 -0.76 -7.16 -2.06
C MET A 106 -1.65 -7.08 -0.82
N ALA A 107 -1.96 -8.24 -0.21
CA ALA A 107 -2.82 -8.31 0.97
C ALA A 107 -2.21 -7.59 2.18
N ALA A 108 -0.92 -7.80 2.45
CA ALA A 108 -0.23 -7.16 3.56
C ALA A 108 -0.10 -5.64 3.37
N THR A 109 0.20 -5.19 2.16
CA THR A 109 0.27 -3.76 1.83
C THR A 109 -1.10 -3.10 1.98
N ASN A 110 -2.18 -3.77 1.58
CA ASN A 110 -3.54 -3.27 1.78
C ASN A 110 -3.94 -3.21 3.26
N LEU A 111 -3.58 -4.23 4.03
CA LEU A 111 -3.85 -4.28 5.48
C LEU A 111 -3.10 -3.14 6.20
N THR A 112 -1.81 -2.99 5.92
CA THR A 112 -0.96 -1.97 6.54
C THR A 112 -1.33 -0.56 6.04
N GLY A 113 -1.74 -0.41 4.78
CA GLY A 113 -2.26 0.84 4.24
C GLY A 113 -3.55 1.28 4.93
N THR A 114 -4.45 0.34 5.24
CA THR A 114 -5.69 0.63 5.99
C THR A 114 -5.38 1.10 7.41
N ILE A 115 -4.44 0.44 8.10
CA ILE A 115 -3.98 0.85 9.43
C ILE A 115 -3.35 2.25 9.38
N GLY A 116 -2.51 2.51 8.37
CA GLY A 116 -1.88 3.81 8.13
C GLY A 116 -2.89 4.92 7.88
N ALA A 117 -3.96 4.64 7.12
CA ALA A 117 -5.04 5.61 6.89
C ALA A 117 -5.80 5.93 8.18
N LEU A 118 -6.11 4.94 9.02
CA LEU A 118 -6.76 5.17 10.31
C LEU A 118 -5.88 6.02 11.25
N TRP A 119 -4.58 5.78 11.26
CA TRP A 119 -3.62 6.59 12.00
C TRP A 119 -3.49 8.01 11.44
N GLY A 120 -3.41 8.16 10.12
CA GLY A 120 -3.36 9.46 9.46
C GLY A 120 -4.57 10.34 9.77
N ILE A 121 -5.77 9.75 9.79
CA ILE A 121 -7.00 10.47 10.16
C ILE A 121 -6.91 10.95 11.61
N LYS A 122 -6.42 10.13 12.54
CA LYS A 122 -6.23 10.53 13.94
C LYS A 122 -5.22 11.66 14.10
N VAL A 123 -4.09 11.60 13.39
CA VAL A 123 -3.05 12.65 13.45
C VAL A 123 -3.57 13.98 12.91
N ILE A 124 -4.28 13.97 11.77
CA ILE A 124 -4.89 15.18 11.23
C ILE A 124 -5.96 15.72 12.18
N ALA A 125 -6.82 14.86 12.73
CA ALA A 125 -7.84 15.28 13.69
C ALA A 125 -7.23 15.93 14.95
N ALA A 126 -6.05 15.49 15.38
CA ALA A 126 -5.32 16.08 16.50
C ALA A 126 -4.63 17.42 16.15
N MET A 127 -4.43 17.75 14.88
CA MET A 127 -3.88 19.05 14.47
C MET A 127 -4.95 20.13 14.30
N ILE A 128 -6.21 19.73 14.13
CA ILE A 128 -7.35 20.64 13.92
C ILE A 128 -7.98 21.10 15.26
N ASN A 129 -7.71 20.38 16.36
CA ASN A 129 -8.26 20.63 17.70
C ASN A 129 -7.20 21.24 18.62
#